data_AF-A0A536Z3Q6-F1
#
_entry.id   AF-A0A536Z3Q6-F1
#
_cell.length_a   1.000
_cell.length_b   1.000
_cell.length_c   1.000
_cell.angle_alpha   90.00
_cell.angle_beta   90.00
_cell.angle_gamma   90.00
#
_symmetry.space_group_name_H-M   'P 1'
#
loop_
_entity.id
_entity.type
_entity.pdbx_description
1 polymer ?
#
loop_
_entity_poly.entity_id
_entity_poly.type
_entity_poly.pdbx_seq_one_letter_code
_entity_poly.pdbx_strand_id
1 'polypeptide(L)'
;MYQLLKQIAKTGIVTEPAPLPEAALRALEQRLGNLILEHFGRSLAIRHVDAGSCNGCELEIHAMNSPYYNLEGLGIKFVASPRHADMLL
;
A
#
# COMPACT_ATOMS: atom_id res chain seq x y z
N MET A 1 -4.24 22.68 26.47
CA MET A 1 -5.37 22.24 25.61
C MET A 1 -6.23 23.39 25.11
N TYR A 2 -6.68 24.33 25.96
CA TYR A 2 -7.54 25.46 25.54
C TYR A 2 -6.95 26.34 24.43
N GLN A 3 -5.65 26.60 24.43
CA GLN A 3 -5.00 27.44 23.40
C GLN A 3 -5.10 26.83 21.99
N LEU A 4 -4.90 25.51 21.87
CA LEU A 4 -5.05 24.76 20.61
C LEU A 4 -6.48 24.85 20.08
N LEU A 5 -7.48 24.63 20.95
CA LEU A 5 -8.89 24.74 20.56
C LEU A 5 -9.26 26.17 20.12
N LYS A 6 -8.73 27.19 20.81
CA LYS A 6 -8.92 28.60 20.47
C LYS A 6 -8.29 28.94 19.12
N GLN A 7 -7.15 28.33 18.79
CA GLN A 7 -6.46 28.49 17.52
C GLN A 7 -7.21 27.80 16.38
N ILE A 8 -7.69 26.57 16.58
CA ILE A 8 -8.51 25.84 15.59
C ILE A 8 -9.79 26.64 15.28
N ALA A 9 -10.47 27.14 16.31
CA ALA A 9 -11.69 27.94 16.13
C ALA A 9 -11.44 29.28 15.41
N LYS A 10 -10.29 29.92 15.66
CA LYS A 10 -9.94 31.21 15.04
C LYS A 10 -9.47 31.05 13.60
N THR A 11 -8.73 29.98 13.31
CA THR A 11 -8.15 29.73 11.97
C THR A 11 -9.16 29.08 11.02
N GLY A 12 -10.06 28.24 11.55
CA GLY A 12 -11.05 27.53 10.74
C GLY A 12 -10.41 26.53 9.76
N ILE A 13 -11.19 26.15 8.74
CA ILE A 13 -10.70 25.33 7.63
C ILE A 13 -10.10 26.28 6.60
N VAL A 14 -8.77 26.26 6.48
CA VAL A 14 -8.01 27.10 5.53
C VAL A 14 -8.07 26.54 4.11
N THR A 15 -8.37 25.25 3.97
CA THR A 15 -8.42 24.58 2.67
C THR A 15 -9.67 24.95 1.89
N GLU A 16 -9.51 25.14 0.60
CA GLU A 16 -10.63 25.23 -0.32
C GLU A 16 -11.45 23.93 -0.34
N PRO A 17 -12.77 24.01 -0.55
CA PRO A 17 -13.59 22.83 -0.71
C PRO A 17 -13.12 22.03 -1.94
N ALA A 18 -13.17 20.70 -1.84
CA ALA A 18 -12.83 19.84 -2.96
C ALA A 18 -13.68 20.21 -4.20
N PRO A 19 -13.08 20.23 -5.40
CA PRO A 19 -13.81 20.53 -6.62
C PRO A 19 -14.97 19.54 -6.80
N LEU A 20 -16.07 20.01 -7.38
CA LEU A 20 -17.20 19.14 -7.70
C LEU A 20 -16.71 18.02 -8.63
N PRO A 21 -17.17 16.78 -8.43
CA PRO A 21 -16.63 15.66 -9.19
C PRO A 21 -17.13 15.76 -10.63
N GLU A 22 -16.30 16.35 -11.49
CA GLU A 22 -16.50 16.48 -12.92
C GLU A 22 -16.32 15.12 -13.59
N ALA A 23 -17.15 14.80 -14.59
CA ALA A 23 -17.06 13.54 -15.31
C ALA A 23 -15.69 13.34 -16.00
N ALA A 24 -15.12 14.43 -16.53
CA ALA A 24 -13.81 14.42 -17.17
C ALA A 24 -12.67 14.09 -16.18
N LEU A 25 -12.72 14.68 -14.97
CA LEU A 25 -11.72 14.44 -13.93
C LEU A 25 -11.74 12.98 -13.46
N ARG A 26 -12.93 12.41 -13.25
CA ARG A 26 -13.10 10.99 -12.91
C ARG A 26 -12.56 10.05 -13.99
N ALA A 27 -12.81 10.36 -15.27
CA ALA A 27 -12.29 9.56 -16.38
C ALA A 27 -10.75 9.61 -16.44
N LEU A 28 -10.16 10.76 -16.15
CA LEU A 28 -8.70 10.91 -16.06
C LEU A 28 -8.13 10.10 -14.89
N GLU A 29 -8.72 10.20 -13.70
CA GLU A 29 -8.31 9.42 -12.51
C GLU A 29 -8.33 7.91 -12.80
N GLN A 30 -9.40 7.41 -13.41
CA GLN A 30 -9.52 6.00 -13.79
C GLN A 30 -8.44 5.60 -14.80
N ARG A 31 -8.19 6.44 -15.82
CA ARG A 31 -7.16 6.17 -16.82
C ARG A 31 -5.78 6.13 -16.20
N LEU A 32 -5.46 7.08 -15.32
CA LEU A 32 -4.19 7.11 -14.60
C LEU A 32 -4.04 5.89 -13.69
N GLY A 33 -5.08 5.52 -12.96
CA GLY A 33 -5.08 4.32 -12.13
C GLY A 33 -4.79 3.05 -12.94
N ASN A 34 -5.41 2.91 -14.12
CA ASN A 34 -5.16 1.78 -15.00
C ASN A 34 -3.71 1.74 -15.51
N LEU A 35 -3.15 2.89 -15.91
CA LEU A 35 -1.75 2.97 -16.37
C LEU A 35 -0.76 2.63 -15.24
N ILE A 36 -1.05 3.10 -14.02
CA ILE A 36 -0.25 2.77 -12.83
C ILE A 36 -0.28 1.28 -12.56
N LEU A 37 -1.46 0.65 -12.60
CA LEU A 37 -1.59 -0.80 -12.38
C LEU A 37 -0.94 -1.62 -13.50
N GLU A 38 -1.01 -1.17 -14.74
CA GLU A 38 -0.34 -1.82 -15.86
C GLU A 38 1.19 -1.88 -15.67
N HIS A 39 1.77 -0.78 -15.17
CA HIS A 39 3.23 -0.68 -15.02
C HIS A 39 3.75 -1.22 -13.67
N PHE A 40 3.05 -0.93 -12.57
CA PHE A 40 3.49 -1.22 -11.21
C PHE A 40 2.69 -2.32 -10.51
N GLY A 41 1.53 -2.72 -11.03
CA GLY A 41 0.67 -3.75 -10.43
C GLY A 41 1.27 -5.15 -10.42
N ARG A 42 2.46 -5.32 -11.01
CA ARG A 42 3.24 -6.56 -11.02
C ARG A 42 4.41 -6.54 -10.04
N SER A 43 4.54 -5.53 -9.19
CA SER A 43 5.59 -5.46 -8.17
C SER A 43 4.95 -5.45 -6.78
N LEU A 44 4.92 -6.61 -6.13
CA LEU A 44 4.33 -6.77 -4.80
C LEU A 44 5.39 -7.15 -3.77
N ALA A 45 5.65 -6.26 -2.80
CA ALA A 45 6.52 -6.52 -1.67
C ALA A 45 5.70 -6.93 -0.43
N ILE A 46 5.91 -8.16 0.06
CA ILE A 46 5.17 -8.73 1.18
C ILE A 46 6.05 -8.80 2.42
N ARG A 47 5.54 -8.42 3.60
CA ARG A 47 6.18 -8.70 4.89
C ARG A 47 5.31 -9.64 5.73
N HIS A 48 5.79 -10.86 5.93
CA HIS A 48 5.15 -11.82 6.83
C HIS A 48 5.31 -11.41 8.31
N VAL A 49 4.24 -11.29 9.07
CA VAL A 49 4.26 -10.95 10.49
C VAL A 49 3.81 -12.16 11.30
N ASP A 50 4.78 -12.83 11.91
CA ASP A 50 4.49 -13.92 12.85
C ASP A 50 3.86 -13.37 14.15
N ALA A 51 2.69 -13.88 14.50
CA ALA A 51 1.92 -13.54 15.70
C ALA A 51 1.69 -14.74 16.64
N GLY A 52 2.56 -15.76 16.59
CA GLY A 52 2.47 -16.96 17.43
C GLY A 52 2.37 -18.25 16.62
N SER A 53 3.25 -18.42 15.64
CA SER A 53 3.25 -19.55 14.71
C SER A 53 3.87 -20.84 15.27
N CYS A 54 3.55 -21.96 14.63
CA CYS A 54 4.25 -23.24 14.77
C CYS A 54 5.46 -23.39 13.84
N ASN A 55 5.86 -22.32 13.16
CA ASN A 55 6.94 -22.27 12.17
C ASN A 55 6.68 -23.05 10.85
N GLY A 56 5.47 -23.59 10.66
CA GLY A 56 5.11 -24.32 9.44
C GLY A 56 4.94 -23.40 8.22
N CYS A 57 4.19 -22.31 8.38
CA CYS A 57 3.93 -21.36 7.30
C CYS A 57 5.23 -20.66 6.85
N GLU A 58 6.14 -20.40 7.78
CA GLU A 58 7.44 -19.77 7.54
C GLU A 58 8.34 -20.66 6.70
N LEU A 59 8.33 -21.97 6.96
CA LEU A 59 9.04 -22.95 6.14
C LEU A 59 8.49 -22.97 4.71
N GLU A 60 7.16 -22.93 4.55
CA GLU A 60 6.53 -22.84 3.23
C GLU A 60 6.85 -21.51 2.54
N ILE A 61 6.82 -20.38 3.25
CA ILE A 61 7.24 -19.07 2.72
C ILE A 61 8.69 -19.11 2.26
N HIS A 62 9.58 -19.74 3.03
CA HIS A 62 10.97 -19.94 2.61
C HIS A 62 11.06 -20.81 1.36
N ALA A 63 10.31 -21.91 1.28
CA ALA A 63 10.28 -22.78 0.10
C ALA A 63 9.74 -22.06 -1.14
N MET A 64 8.71 -21.22 -1.00
CA MET A 64 8.12 -20.42 -2.08
C MET A 64 9.10 -19.38 -2.66
N ASN A 65 10.09 -18.94 -1.89
CA ASN A 65 11.15 -18.06 -2.41
C ASN A 65 12.20 -18.81 -3.25
N SER A 66 12.10 -20.14 -3.37
CA SER A 66 13.01 -20.90 -4.21
C SER A 66 12.72 -20.71 -5.71
N PRO A 67 13.72 -20.93 -6.59
CA PRO A 67 13.54 -20.87 -8.03
C PRO A 67 12.49 -21.83 -8.59
N TYR A 68 12.11 -22.88 -7.83
CA TYR A 68 11.07 -23.82 -8.23
C TYR A 68 9.71 -23.13 -8.40
N TYR A 69 9.37 -22.20 -7.50
CA TYR A 69 8.12 -21.44 -7.55
C TYR A 69 8.26 -20.10 -8.27
N ASN A 70 9.48 -19.54 -8.33
CA ASN A 70 9.82 -18.34 -9.11
C ASN A 70 8.87 -17.15 -8.87
N LEU A 71 8.56 -16.85 -7.60
CA LEU A 71 7.71 -15.71 -7.25
C LEU A 71 8.29 -14.37 -7.74
N GLU A 72 9.61 -14.21 -7.70
CA GLU A 72 10.26 -12.99 -8.19
C GLU A 72 10.05 -12.78 -9.70
N GLY A 73 9.94 -13.85 -10.50
CA GLY A 73 9.60 -13.77 -11.92
C GLY A 73 8.16 -13.30 -12.17
N LEU A 74 7.27 -13.46 -11.20
CA LEU A 74 5.93 -12.87 -11.19
C LEU A 74 5.91 -11.47 -10.54
N GLY A 75 7.07 -11.00 -10.07
CA GLY A 75 7.28 -9.73 -9.40
C GLY A 75 6.74 -9.67 -7.97
N ILE A 76 6.57 -10.84 -7.33
CA ILE A 76 6.23 -10.97 -5.91
C ILE A 76 7.50 -11.27 -5.13
N LYS A 77 7.74 -10.56 -4.03
CA LYS A 77 8.91 -10.80 -3.16
C LYS A 77 8.59 -10.60 -1.69
N PHE A 78 9.28 -11.35 -0.82
CA PHE A 78 9.23 -11.14 0.61
C PHE A 78 10.33 -10.15 1.06
N VAL A 79 9.95 -9.12 1.81
CA VAL A 79 10.87 -8.09 2.33
C VAL A 79 11.09 -8.25 3.82
N ALA A 80 12.26 -7.83 4.30
CA ALA A 80 12.62 -7.95 5.72
C ALA A 80 12.00 -6.87 6.61
N SER A 81 11.66 -5.69 6.05
CA SER A 81 11.18 -4.55 6.81
C SER A 81 9.76 -4.17 6.39
N PRO A 82 8.84 -3.93 7.35
CA PRO A 82 7.49 -3.41 7.03
C PRO A 82 7.54 -2.02 6.38
N ARG A 83 8.64 -1.26 6.52
CA ARG A 83 8.82 0.03 5.83
C ARG A 83 8.93 -0.10 4.31
N HIS A 84 9.20 -1.29 3.80
CA HIS A 84 9.34 -1.57 2.38
C HIS A 84 8.25 -2.51 1.87
N ALA A 85 7.22 -2.77 2.68
CA ALA A 85 6.16 -3.70 2.36
C ALA A 85 4.94 -2.96 1.81
N ASP A 86 4.41 -3.48 0.71
CA ASP A 86 3.12 -3.07 0.14
C ASP A 86 1.96 -3.79 0.86
N MET A 87 2.24 -4.98 1.39
CA MET A 87 1.27 -5.83 2.08
C MET A 87 1.90 -6.52 3.30
N LEU A 88 1.12 -6.64 4.39
CA LEU A 88 1.44 -7.51 5.52
C LEU A 88 0.70 -8.84 5.35
N LEU A 89 1.44 -9.95 5.54
CA LEU A 89 0.91 -11.31 5.50
C LEU A 89 0.93 -11.91 6.91
#